data_AF-A0A1S8CBS9-F1
#
_entry.id   AF-A0A1S8CBS9-F1
#
_cell.length_a   1.000
_cell.length_b   1.000
_cell.length_c   1.000
_cell.angle_alpha   90.00
_cell.angle_beta   90.00
_cell.angle_gamma   90.00
#
_symmetry.space_group_name_H-M   'P 1'
#
loop_
_entity.id
_entity.type
_entity.pdbx_description
1 polymer ?
#
loop_
_entity_poly.entity_id
_entity_poly.type
_entity_poly.pdbx_seq_one_letter_code
_entity_poly.pdbx_strand_id
1 'polypeptide(L)'
;GGPASPPCRRRAPGELLPGWYDDWVLLERERLRQLRIHALEALADRLITAGRFGEASQAAYAAAQAEPLRESAHRAVVRVHLAEGNVVEAVRAYDSFRVLLAAELGVAPTPQMDQLVCALRRVRSPVV
;
A
#
# COMPACT_ATOMS: atom_id res chain seq x y z
N GLY A 1 13.50 -35.65 27.84
CA GLY A 1 13.13 -34.29 28.28
C GLY A 1 12.76 -33.51 27.05
N GLY A 2 11.46 -33.23 26.86
CA GLY A 2 10.98 -32.43 25.73
C GLY A 2 11.17 -30.94 25.99
N PRO A 3 11.38 -30.11 24.96
CA PRO A 3 11.53 -28.66 25.15
C PRO A 3 10.20 -28.05 25.57
N ALA A 4 10.25 -27.28 26.64
CA ALA A 4 9.13 -26.58 27.24
C ALA A 4 8.42 -25.68 26.20
N SER A 5 7.10 -25.82 26.12
CA SER A 5 6.25 -24.99 25.26
C SER A 5 6.31 -23.52 25.72
N PRO A 6 6.60 -22.57 24.82
CA PRO A 6 6.58 -21.15 25.19
C PRO A 6 5.12 -20.67 25.42
N PRO A 7 4.91 -19.69 26.31
CA PRO A 7 3.57 -19.18 26.61
C PRO A 7 2.95 -18.55 25.37
N CYS A 8 1.75 -19.01 25.02
CA CYS A 8 0.96 -18.50 23.90
C CYS A 8 0.59 -17.01 24.13
N ARG A 9 1.47 -16.10 23.70
CA ARG A 9 1.11 -14.69 23.57
C ARG A 9 0.07 -14.56 22.47
N ARG A 10 -0.98 -13.77 22.74
CA ARG A 10 -2.10 -13.51 21.84
C ARG A 10 -1.59 -13.31 20.41
N ARG A 11 -2.05 -14.20 19.52
CA ARG A 11 -1.74 -14.21 18.10
C ARG A 11 -2.26 -12.92 17.48
N ALA A 12 -1.37 -12.07 16.95
CA ALA A 12 -1.79 -11.01 16.05
C ALA A 12 -2.38 -11.65 14.78
N PRO A 13 -3.61 -11.29 14.37
CA PRO A 13 -4.20 -11.85 13.17
C PRO A 13 -3.37 -11.42 11.95
N GLY A 14 -2.65 -12.36 11.34
CA GLY A 14 -1.81 -12.14 10.16
C GLY A 14 -0.34 -12.54 10.30
N GLU A 15 0.10 -12.92 11.52
CA GLU A 15 1.49 -13.35 11.74
C GLU A 15 1.62 -14.89 11.67
N LEU A 16 2.44 -15.38 10.74
CA LEU A 16 2.77 -16.81 10.63
C LEU A 16 3.95 -17.14 11.57
N LEU A 17 3.70 -17.99 12.57
CA LEU A 17 4.69 -18.57 13.50
C LEU A 17 5.44 -17.59 14.43
N PRO A 18 4.77 -16.81 15.29
CA PRO A 18 5.46 -15.94 16.25
C PRO A 18 6.35 -16.78 17.19
N GLY A 19 7.66 -16.52 17.17
CA GLY A 19 8.65 -17.17 18.06
C GLY A 19 9.60 -18.17 17.39
N TRP A 20 9.53 -18.38 16.07
CA TRP A 20 10.52 -19.15 15.32
C TRP A 20 11.38 -18.20 14.48
N TYR A 21 12.64 -18.04 14.89
CA TYR A 21 13.62 -17.12 14.30
C TYR A 21 14.61 -17.82 13.37
N ASP A 22 14.28 -19.01 12.85
CA ASP A 22 15.12 -19.60 11.82
C ASP A 22 15.02 -18.74 10.54
N ASP A 23 16.16 -18.49 9.89
CA ASP A 23 16.25 -17.60 8.73
C ASP A 23 15.27 -17.96 7.59
N TRP A 24 14.90 -19.24 7.47
CA TRP A 24 13.91 -19.72 6.51
C TRP A 24 12.48 -19.21 6.81
N VAL A 25 12.11 -19.03 8.09
CA VAL A 25 10.80 -18.51 8.51
C VAL A 25 10.70 -17.02 8.20
N LEU A 26 11.78 -16.26 8.43
CA LEU A 26 11.84 -14.83 8.10
C LEU A 26 11.73 -14.59 6.59
N LEU A 27 12.44 -15.39 5.79
CA LEU A 27 12.36 -15.32 4.33
C LEU A 27 10.95 -15.64 3.81
N GLU A 28 10.31 -16.70 4.32
CA GLU A 28 8.97 -17.08 3.87
C GLU A 28 7.91 -16.06 4.33
N ARG A 29 8.05 -15.47 5.52
CA ARG A 29 7.19 -14.37 5.97
C ARG A 29 7.27 -13.18 5.03
N GLU A 30 8.49 -12.79 4.64
CA GLU A 30 8.68 -11.69 3.70
C GLU A 30 8.08 -12.02 2.33
N ARG A 31 8.29 -13.25 1.83
CA ARG A 31 7.70 -13.71 0.57
C ARG A 31 6.17 -13.64 0.59
N LEU A 32 5.54 -14.12 1.66
CA LEU A 32 4.08 -14.08 1.80
C LEU A 32 3.55 -12.65 1.95
N ARG A 33 4.29 -11.78 2.63
CA ARG A 33 3.96 -10.35 2.74
C ARG A 33 3.97 -9.67 1.38
N GLN A 34 5.01 -9.88 0.58
CA GLN A 34 5.10 -9.36 -0.79
C GLN A 34 3.95 -9.88 -1.67
N LEU A 35 3.67 -11.19 -1.61
CA LEU A 35 2.57 -11.78 -2.38
C LEU A 35 1.20 -11.19 -1.99
N ARG A 36 0.97 -10.99 -0.70
CA ARG A 36 -0.25 -10.34 -0.19
C ARG A 36 -0.41 -8.93 -0.72
N ILE A 37 0.68 -8.13 -0.71
CA ILE A 37 0.65 -6.77 -1.23
C ILE A 37 0.30 -6.76 -2.71
N HIS A 38 0.96 -7.59 -3.52
CA HIS A 38 0.66 -7.72 -4.95
C HIS A 38 -0.80 -8.14 -5.21
N ALA A 39 -1.33 -9.06 -4.41
CA ALA A 39 -2.72 -9.48 -4.53
C ALA A 39 -3.70 -8.34 -4.20
N LEU A 40 -3.40 -7.53 -3.18
CA LEU A 40 -4.22 -6.37 -2.82
C LEU A 40 -4.17 -5.26 -3.87
N GLU A 41 -3.00 -4.99 -4.46
CA GLU A 41 -2.84 -4.06 -5.59
C GLU A 41 -3.69 -4.51 -6.79
N ALA A 42 -3.61 -5.79 -7.17
CA ALA A 42 -4.41 -6.34 -8.26
C ALA A 42 -5.92 -6.35 -7.95
N LEU A 43 -6.29 -6.60 -6.70
CA LEU A 43 -7.69 -6.56 -6.26
C LEU A 43 -8.25 -5.13 -6.37
N ALA A 44 -7.50 -4.11 -5.94
CA ALA A 44 -7.91 -2.72 -6.09
C ALA A 44 -8.18 -2.37 -7.55
N ASP A 45 -7.31 -2.78 -8.48
CA ASP A 45 -7.47 -2.52 -9.91
C ASP A 45 -8.71 -3.20 -10.51
N ARG A 46 -9.01 -4.43 -10.09
CA ARG A 46 -10.23 -5.13 -10.48
C ARG A 46 -11.48 -4.46 -9.93
N LEU A 47 -11.45 -3.99 -8.68
CA LEU A 47 -12.58 -3.32 -8.03
C LEU A 47 -12.84 -1.93 -8.63
N ILE A 48 -11.80 -1.20 -9.03
CA ILE A 48 -11.91 0.03 -9.82
C ILE A 48 -12.69 -0.25 -11.11
N THR A 49 -12.30 -1.30 -11.84
CA THR A 49 -12.96 -1.67 -13.11
C THR A 49 -14.42 -2.08 -12.89
N ALA A 50 -14.74 -2.65 -11.73
CA ALA A 50 -16.09 -3.02 -11.33
C ALA A 50 -16.92 -1.86 -10.75
N GLY A 51 -16.37 -0.63 -10.65
CA GLY A 51 -17.04 0.53 -10.06
C GLY A 51 -17.23 0.45 -8.53
N ARG A 52 -16.55 -0.48 -7.86
CA ARG A 52 -16.64 -0.71 -6.40
C ARG A 52 -15.54 0.06 -5.67
N PHE A 53 -15.58 1.39 -5.74
CA PHE A 53 -14.49 2.25 -5.26
C PHE A 53 -14.22 2.15 -3.76
N GLY A 54 -15.25 2.01 -2.92
CA GLY A 54 -15.08 1.86 -1.48
C GLY A 54 -14.25 0.63 -1.09
N GLU A 55 -14.50 -0.51 -1.74
CA GLU A 55 -13.71 -1.73 -1.51
C GLU A 55 -12.33 -1.65 -2.16
N ALA A 56 -12.23 -0.99 -3.32
CA ALA A 56 -10.94 -0.74 -3.95
C ALA A 56 -10.03 0.09 -3.03
N SER A 57 -10.61 1.09 -2.36
CA SER A 57 -9.93 1.95 -1.39
C SER A 57 -9.43 1.14 -0.20
N GLN A 58 -10.28 0.29 0.36
CA GLN A 58 -9.89 -0.62 1.45
C GLN A 58 -8.73 -1.53 1.04
N ALA A 59 -8.78 -2.12 -0.16
CA ALA A 59 -7.71 -2.97 -0.66
C ALA A 59 -6.39 -2.20 -0.85
N ALA A 60 -6.44 -1.00 -1.42
CA ALA A 60 -5.28 -0.16 -1.65
C ALA A 60 -4.65 0.34 -0.34
N TYR A 61 -5.46 0.78 0.62
CA TYR A 61 -4.96 1.19 1.94
C TYR A 61 -4.39 -0.01 2.72
N ALA A 62 -4.98 -1.20 2.59
CA ALA A 62 -4.40 -2.41 3.19
C ALA A 62 -3.02 -2.75 2.61
N ALA A 63 -2.80 -2.51 1.31
CA ALA A 63 -1.48 -2.67 0.68
C ALA A 63 -0.49 -1.63 1.22
N ALA A 64 -0.90 -0.36 1.33
CA ALA A 64 -0.07 0.72 1.84
C ALA A 64 0.27 0.57 3.33
N GLN A 65 -0.64 0.01 4.13
CA GLN A 65 -0.36 -0.32 5.54
C GLN A 65 0.60 -1.50 5.69
N ALA A 66 0.55 -2.47 4.77
CA ALA A 66 1.44 -3.63 4.80
C ALA A 66 2.89 -3.28 4.39
N GLU A 67 3.07 -2.25 3.56
CA GLU A 67 4.38 -1.69 3.21
C GLU A 67 4.26 -0.17 2.95
N PRO A 68 4.48 0.67 3.99
CA PRO A 68 4.32 2.12 3.90
C PRO A 68 5.25 2.80 2.90
N LEU A 69 6.43 2.23 2.62
CA LEU A 69 7.41 2.83 1.71
C LEU A 69 7.25 2.37 0.25
N ARG A 70 6.33 1.44 -0.02
CA ARG A 70 6.15 0.90 -1.37
C ARG A 70 5.28 1.80 -2.22
N GLU A 71 5.91 2.39 -3.22
CA GLU A 71 5.24 3.31 -4.13
C GLU A 71 4.09 2.68 -4.91
N SER A 72 4.17 1.42 -5.32
CA SER A 72 3.08 0.78 -6.07
C SER A 72 1.78 0.67 -5.26
N ALA A 73 1.87 0.53 -3.94
CA ALA A 73 0.71 0.52 -3.05
C ALA A 73 0.08 1.92 -2.94
N HIS A 74 0.89 2.96 -2.76
CA HIS A 74 0.41 4.35 -2.78
C HIS A 74 -0.16 4.75 -4.14
N ARG A 75 0.42 4.25 -5.23
CA ARG A 75 -0.10 4.43 -6.59
C ARG A 75 -1.48 3.78 -6.77
N ALA A 76 -1.73 2.64 -6.11
CA ALA A 76 -3.07 2.04 -6.09
C ALA A 76 -4.07 2.97 -5.37
N VAL A 77 -3.71 3.54 -4.21
CA VAL A 77 -4.56 4.50 -3.48
C VAL A 77 -4.90 5.71 -4.35
N VAL A 78 -3.90 6.31 -5.00
CA VAL A 78 -4.11 7.44 -5.91
C VAL A 78 -5.04 7.04 -7.06
N ARG A 79 -4.85 5.88 -7.70
CA ARG A 79 -5.71 5.40 -8.79
C ARG A 79 -7.16 5.18 -8.35
N VAL A 80 -7.40 4.68 -7.13
CA VAL A 80 -8.76 4.53 -6.61
C VAL A 80 -9.46 5.88 -6.49
N HIS A 81 -8.82 6.85 -5.83
CA HIS A 81 -9.38 8.20 -5.66
C HIS A 81 -9.66 8.87 -7.01
N LEU A 82 -8.84 8.59 -8.01
CA LEU A 82 -9.04 9.08 -9.36
C LEU A 82 -10.22 8.44 -10.06
N ALA A 83 -10.38 7.13 -9.93
CA ALA A 83 -11.51 6.42 -10.50
C ALA A 83 -12.84 6.83 -9.84
N GLU A 84 -12.82 7.17 -8.56
CA GLU A 84 -13.96 7.73 -7.83
C GLU A 84 -14.24 9.20 -8.20
N GLY A 85 -13.30 9.89 -8.86
CA GLY A 85 -13.40 11.32 -9.21
C GLY A 85 -12.98 12.26 -8.07
N ASN A 86 -12.47 11.74 -6.97
CA ASN A 86 -12.01 12.52 -5.82
C ASN A 86 -10.56 12.99 -5.99
N VAL A 87 -10.37 13.97 -6.86
CA VAL A 87 -9.05 14.53 -7.20
C VAL A 87 -8.35 15.14 -5.97
N VAL A 88 -9.10 15.72 -5.03
CA VAL A 88 -8.54 16.32 -3.82
C VAL A 88 -7.85 15.27 -2.96
N GLU A 89 -8.51 14.14 -2.72
CA GLU A 89 -7.92 13.05 -1.94
C GLU A 89 -6.76 12.36 -2.67
N ALA A 90 -6.83 12.26 -4.00
CA ALA A 90 -5.70 11.75 -4.80
C ALA A 90 -4.43 12.61 -4.61
N VAL A 91 -4.56 13.94 -4.64
CA VAL A 91 -3.43 14.87 -4.43
C VAL A 91 -2.92 14.80 -2.98
N ARG A 92 -3.83 14.76 -2.00
CA ARG A 92 -3.46 14.63 -0.58
C ARG A 92 -2.70 13.34 -0.29
N ALA A 93 -3.14 12.21 -0.87
CA ALA A 93 -2.46 10.94 -0.73
C ALA A 93 -1.03 10.98 -1.30
N TYR A 94 -0.86 11.59 -2.49
CA TYR A 94 0.46 11.79 -3.09
C TYR A 94 1.36 12.69 -2.26
N ASP A 95 0.87 13.85 -1.79
CA ASP A 95 1.67 14.76 -0.99
C ASP A 95 2.10 14.12 0.33
N SER A 96 1.20 13.37 0.98
CA SER A 96 1.51 12.61 2.19
C SER A 96 2.60 11.56 1.94
N PHE A 97 2.52 10.83 0.82
CA PHE A 97 3.53 9.85 0.45
C PHE A 97 4.88 10.50 0.13
N ARG A 98 4.88 11.64 -0.55
CA ARG A 98 6.10 12.41 -0.85
C ARG A 98 6.79 12.88 0.41
N VAL A 99 6.03 13.37 1.40
CA VAL A 99 6.58 13.75 2.72
C VAL A 99 7.16 12.54 3.44
N LEU A 100 6.47 11.40 3.41
CA LEU A 100 6.95 10.16 4.02
C LEU A 100 8.25 9.66 3.38
N LEU A 101 8.32 9.58 2.05
CA LEU A 101 9.53 9.17 1.33
C LEU A 101 10.72 10.09 1.60
N ALA A 102 10.47 11.40 1.63
CA ALA A 102 11.51 12.37 1.92
C ALA A 102 12.02 12.22 3.37
N ALA A 103 11.13 11.95 4.33
CA ALA A 103 11.50 11.76 5.73
C ALA A 103 12.28 10.47 5.99
N GLU A 104 11.84 9.35 5.38
CA GLU A 104 12.37 8.01 5.68
C GLU A 104 13.58 7.64 4.79
N LEU A 105 13.57 8.07 3.52
CA LEU A 105 14.56 7.66 2.52
C LEU A 105 15.33 8.84 1.90
N GLY A 106 14.87 10.08 2.10
CA GLY A 106 15.48 11.27 1.48
C GLY A 106 15.33 11.31 -0.04
N VAL A 107 14.41 10.52 -0.61
CA VAL A 107 14.19 10.42 -2.06
C VAL A 107 12.84 11.00 -2.47
N ALA A 108 12.74 11.39 -3.73
CA ALA A 108 11.47 11.79 -4.35
C ALA A 108 10.73 10.56 -4.94
N PRO A 109 9.39 10.64 -5.10
CA PRO A 109 8.62 9.62 -5.82
C PRO A 109 9.12 9.42 -7.25
N THR A 110 8.85 8.26 -7.85
CA THR A 110 9.26 8.01 -9.23
C THR A 110 8.46 8.85 -10.23
N PRO A 111 8.99 9.04 -11.46
CA PRO A 111 8.28 9.77 -12.53
C PRO A 111 6.89 9.20 -12.85
N GLN A 112 6.66 7.92 -12.61
CA GLN A 112 5.37 7.27 -12.90
C GLN A 112 4.29 7.74 -11.92
N MET A 113 4.65 7.92 -10.65
CA MET A 113 3.77 8.48 -9.62
C MET A 113 3.53 9.97 -9.87
N ASP A 114 4.58 10.71 -10.23
CA ASP A 114 4.48 12.13 -10.57
C ASP A 114 3.59 12.38 -11.79
N GLN A 115 3.67 11.53 -12.82
CA GLN A 115 2.84 11.65 -14.02
C GLN A 115 1.35 11.50 -13.71
N LEU A 116 0.99 10.59 -12.81
CA LEU A 116 -0.39 10.37 -12.34
C LEU A 116 -0.99 11.64 -11.74
N VAL A 117 -0.19 12.41 -10.99
CA VAL A 117 -0.64 13.63 -10.33
C VAL A 117 -0.47 14.87 -11.20
N CYS A 118 0.55 14.92 -12.05
CA CYS A 118 0.73 15.98 -13.04
C CYS A 118 -0.45 16.04 -14.03
N ALA A 119 -0.97 14.88 -14.43
CA ALA A 119 -2.18 14.80 -15.24
C ALA A 119 -3.37 15.51 -14.56
N LEU A 120 -3.50 15.40 -13.23
CA LEU A 120 -4.57 16.06 -12.46
C LEU A 120 -4.41 17.56 -12.38
N ARG A 121 -3.17 18.03 -12.17
CA ARG A 121 -2.88 19.46 -12.08
C ARG A 121 -3.22 20.18 -13.39
N ARG A 122 -3.10 19.50 -14.55
CA ARG A 122 -3.55 20.05 -15.84
C ARG A 122 -5.07 20.13 -15.95
N VAL A 123 -5.81 19.14 -15.46
CA VAL A 123 -7.29 19.13 -15.51
C VAL A 123 -7.88 20.24 -14.63
N ARG A 124 -7.19 20.64 -13.56
CA ARG A 124 -7.57 21.75 -12.68
C ARG A 124 -7.30 23.16 -13.23
N SER A 125 -6.77 23.31 -14.44
CA SER A 125 -6.73 24.61 -15.13
C SER A 125 -7.88 24.74 -16.14
N PRO A 126 -9.02 25.30 -15.71
CA PRO A 126 -9.72 26.29 -16.49
C PRO A 126 -9.65 27.65 -15.78
N VAL A 127 -9.02 28.62 -16.48
CA VAL A 127 -9.20 30.08 -16.43
C VAL A 127 -9.43 30.73 -15.05
N VAL A 128 -8.42 31.47 -14.56
CA VAL A 128 -8.41 32.96 -14.51
C VAL A 128 -6.96 33.43 -14.61
#